data_AF-A0A1V2IMI3-F1
#
_entry.id   AF-A0A1V2IMI3-F1
#
_cell.length_a   1.000
_cell.length_b   1.000
_cell.length_c   1.000
_cell.angle_alpha   90.00
_cell.angle_beta   90.00
_cell.angle_gamma   90.00
#
_symmetry.space_group_name_H-M   'P 1'
#
loop_
_entity.id
_entity.type
_entity.pdbx_description
1 polymer ?
#
loop_
_entity_poly.entity_id
_entity_poly.type
_entity_poly.pdbx_seq_one_letter_code
_entity_poly.pdbx_strand_id
1 'polypeptide(L)'
;MALNIKNDEAQRLSRELAELTGESITTAVLVAVRERLERMRAGRDDGEWRVARIVALGRQIAAVSPPGPTIDDLYDDRGLPA
;
A
#
# COMPACT_ATOMS: atom_id res chain seq x y z
N MET A 1 -22.87 -16.77 -9.49
CA MET A 1 -22.16 -16.65 -10.78
C MET A 1 -20.99 -17.62 -10.78
N ALA A 2 -20.58 -18.13 -11.94
CA ALA A 2 -19.45 -19.06 -12.07
C ALA A 2 -18.21 -18.34 -12.58
N LEU A 3 -17.07 -18.55 -11.92
CA LEU A 3 -15.75 -18.07 -12.36
C LEU A 3 -15.11 -19.16 -13.22
N ASN A 4 -14.88 -18.90 -14.50
CA ASN A 4 -14.23 -19.85 -15.40
C ASN A 4 -12.78 -19.46 -15.64
N ILE A 5 -11.84 -20.29 -15.18
CA ILE A 5 -10.40 -20.10 -15.36
C ILE A 5 -9.86 -21.24 -16.24
N LYS A 6 -9.47 -20.91 -17.47
CA LYS A 6 -8.84 -21.84 -18.43
C LYS A 6 -7.33 -21.82 -18.27
N ASN A 7 -6.84 -22.39 -17.17
CA ASN A 7 -5.41 -22.51 -16.88
C ASN A 7 -5.17 -23.76 -16.03
N ASP A 8 -4.33 -24.68 -16.53
CA ASP A 8 -4.10 -25.99 -15.91
C ASP A 8 -3.39 -25.88 -14.55
N GLU A 9 -2.50 -24.90 -14.41
CA GLU A 9 -1.81 -24.63 -13.16
C GLU A 9 -2.77 -24.08 -12.10
N ALA A 10 -3.65 -23.16 -12.46
CA ALA A 10 -4.67 -22.64 -11.56
C ALA A 10 -5.59 -23.77 -11.07
N GLN A 11 -5.98 -24.70 -11.96
CA GLN A 11 -6.78 -25.86 -11.58
C GLN A 11 -6.02 -26.80 -10.63
N ARG A 12 -4.74 -27.08 -10.89
CA ARG A 12 -3.89 -27.91 -10.03
C ARG A 12 -3.75 -27.28 -8.64
N LEU A 13 -3.36 -26.01 -8.56
CA LEU A 13 -3.18 -25.30 -7.30
C LEU A 13 -4.49 -25.20 -6.50
N SER A 14 -5.62 -25.01 -7.18
CA SER A 14 -6.93 -24.94 -6.51
C SER A 14 -7.34 -26.29 -5.90
N ARG A 15 -7.00 -27.41 -6.56
CA ARG A 15 -7.24 -28.76 -6.03
C ARG A 15 -6.33 -29.06 -4.84
N GLU A 16 -5.04 -28.79 -4.99
CA GLU A 16 -4.05 -28.99 -3.92
C GLU A 16 -4.43 -28.19 -2.67
N LEU A 17 -4.82 -26.93 -2.83
CA LEU A 17 -5.25 -26.11 -1.71
C LEU A 17 -6.52 -26.66 -1.03
N ALA A 18 -7.49 -27.14 -1.80
CA ALA A 18 -8.71 -27.74 -1.27
C ALA A 18 -8.42 -29.05 -0.50
N GLU A 19 -7.52 -29.89 -1.02
CA GLU A 19 -7.09 -31.13 -0.37
C GLU A 19 -6.36 -30.86 0.95
N LEU A 20 -5.45 -29.88 0.97
CA LEU A 20 -4.70 -29.49 2.18
C LEU A 20 -5.58 -28.87 3.26
N THR A 21 -6.62 -28.13 2.87
CA THR A 21 -7.50 -27.42 3.81
C THR A 21 -8.72 -28.25 4.21
N GLY A 22 -9.04 -29.33 3.49
CA GLY A 22 -10.28 -30.10 3.65
C GLY A 22 -11.53 -29.34 3.21
N GLU A 23 -11.36 -28.26 2.43
CA GLU A 23 -12.44 -27.42 1.96
C GLU A 23 -12.88 -27.77 0.53
N SER A 24 -14.00 -27.21 0.08
CA SER A 24 -14.34 -27.26 -1.35
C SER A 24 -13.37 -26.38 -2.15
N ILE A 25 -13.10 -26.74 -3.42
CA ILE A 25 -12.28 -25.92 -4.33
C ILE A 25 -12.75 -24.46 -4.36
N THR A 26 -14.07 -24.25 -4.39
CA THR A 26 -14.63 -22.89 -4.39
C THR A 26 -14.33 -22.14 -3.10
N THR A 27 -14.47 -22.80 -1.94
CA THR A 27 -14.17 -22.19 -0.64
C THR A 27 -12.69 -21.86 -0.52
N ALA A 28 -11.82 -22.83 -0.81
CA ALA A 28 -10.37 -22.68 -0.75
C ALA A 28 -9.87 -21.51 -1.62
N VAL A 29 -10.36 -21.43 -2.87
CA VAL A 29 -10.00 -20.32 -3.79
C VAL A 29 -10.55 -18.99 -3.29
N LEU A 30 -11.79 -18.94 -2.78
CA LEU A 30 -12.38 -17.71 -2.24
C LEU A 30 -11.58 -17.18 -1.05
N VAL A 31 -11.19 -18.06 -0.12
CA VAL A 31 -10.38 -17.71 1.04
C VAL A 31 -9.01 -17.19 0.60
N ALA A 32 -8.30 -17.90 -0.27
CA ALA A 32 -6.99 -17.48 -0.77
C ALA A 32 -7.02 -16.12 -1.48
N VAL A 33 -8.04 -15.87 -2.31
CA VAL A 33 -8.23 -14.58 -3.00
C VAL A 33 -8.49 -13.47 -1.97
N ARG A 34 -9.35 -13.73 -0.98
CA ARG A 34 -9.66 -12.75 0.07
C ARG A 34 -8.42 -12.38 0.88
N GLU A 35 -7.66 -13.36 1.34
CA GLU A 35 -6.41 -13.13 2.09
C GLU A 35 -5.36 -12.39 1.27
N ARG A 36 -5.24 -12.70 -0.03
CA ARG A 36 -4.32 -11.97 -0.90
C ARG A 36 -4.75 -10.52 -1.07
N LEU A 37 -6.05 -10.27 -1.26
CA LEU A 37 -6.59 -8.91 -1.35
C LEU A 37 -6.39 -8.13 -0.05
N GLU A 38 -6.61 -8.77 1.10
CA GLU A 38 -6.40 -8.17 2.41
C GLU A 38 -4.93 -7.77 2.63
N ARG A 39 -3.98 -8.67 2.34
CA ARG A 39 -2.54 -8.34 2.40
C ARG A 39 -2.16 -7.18 1.48
N MET A 40 -2.73 -7.13 0.28
CA MET A 40 -2.47 -6.05 -0.68
C MET A 40 -3.09 -4.71 -0.25
N ARG A 41 -4.24 -4.74 0.44
CA ARG A 41 -4.90 -3.54 0.98
C ARG A 41 -4.17 -3.03 2.22
N ALA A 42 -3.86 -3.89 3.18
CA ALA A 42 -3.12 -3.51 4.38
C ALA A 42 -1.78 -2.82 4.04
N GLY A 43 -1.03 -3.34 3.06
CA GLY A 43 0.21 -2.70 2.62
C GLY A 43 0.03 -1.35 1.92
N ARG A 44 -1.15 -1.07 1.33
CA ARG A 44 -1.49 0.25 0.76
C ARG A 44 -1.98 1.20 1.84
N ASP A 45 -2.86 0.73 2.71
CA ASP A 45 -3.45 1.52 3.79
C ASP A 45 -2.35 2.05 4.72
N ASP A 46 -1.33 1.25 5.03
CA ASP A 46 -0.16 1.69 5.81
C ASP A 46 0.64 2.81 5.13
N GLY A 47 0.78 2.74 3.80
CA GLY A 47 1.48 3.73 3.00
C GLY A 47 0.69 5.04 2.90
N GLU A 48 -0.58 4.94 2.53
CA GLU A 48 -1.49 6.07 2.40
C GLU A 48 -1.71 6.77 3.75
N TRP A 49 -1.91 5.99 4.82
CA TRP A 49 -2.02 6.52 6.18
C TRP A 49 -0.74 7.23 6.63
N ARG A 50 0.44 6.64 6.35
CA ARG A 50 1.73 7.25 6.69
C ARG A 50 1.95 8.56 5.94
N VAL A 51 1.66 8.61 4.64
CA VAL A 51 1.75 9.84 3.85
C VAL A 51 0.79 10.90 4.39
N ALA A 52 -0.46 10.53 4.66
CA ALA A 52 -1.45 11.44 5.23
C ALA A 52 -1.00 11.98 6.60
N ARG A 53 -0.39 11.13 7.44
CA ARG A 53 0.15 11.51 8.74
C ARG A 53 1.32 12.49 8.62
N ILE A 54 2.25 12.25 7.70
CA ILE A 54 3.40 13.15 7.44
C ILE A 54 2.89 14.52 6.99
N VAL A 55 1.96 14.57 6.03
CA VAL A 55 1.38 15.83 5.54
C VAL A 55 0.64 16.58 6.65
N ALA A 56 -0.15 15.87 7.47
CA ALA A 56 -0.85 16.46 8.60
C ALA A 56 0.13 17.08 9.62
N LEU A 57 1.22 16.36 9.94
CA LEU A 57 2.26 16.88 10.83
C LEU A 57 2.96 18.11 10.24
N GLY A 58 3.29 18.09 8.95
CA GLY A 58 3.88 19.24 8.25
C GLY A 58 2.99 20.48 8.33
N ARG A 59 1.67 20.33 8.16
CA ARG A 59 0.70 21.42 8.33
C ARG A 59 0.64 21.93 9.78
N GLN A 60 0.68 21.04 10.76
CA GLN A 60 0.69 21.43 12.18
C GLN A 60 1.93 22.24 12.54
N ILE A 61 3.10 21.82 12.06
CA ILE A 61 4.36 22.55 12.27
C ILE A 61 4.31 23.92 11.58
N ALA A 62 3.90 23.96 10.31
CA ALA A 62 3.80 25.21 9.55
C ALA A 62 2.84 26.23 10.17
N ALA A 63 1.80 25.78 10.90
CA ALA A 63 0.86 26.67 11.57
C ALA A 63 1.43 27.40 12.79
N VAL A 64 2.51 26.90 13.39
CA VAL A 64 3.12 27.46 14.61
C VAL A 64 4.54 27.98 14.39
N SER A 65 5.19 27.57 13.30
CA SER A 65 6.52 28.05 12.94
C SER A 65 6.44 29.45 12.33
N PRO A 66 7.29 30.40 12.76
CA PRO A 66 7.48 31.65 12.03
C PRO A 66 8.05 31.35 10.62
N PRO A 67 7.90 32.28 9.66
CA PRO A 67 8.53 32.14 8.36
C PRO A 67 10.04 31.89 8.54
N GLY A 68 10.52 30.77 8.03
CA GLY A 68 11.96 30.49 7.96
C GLY A 68 12.62 31.28 6.84
N PRO A 69 13.96 31.29 6.78
CA PRO A 69 14.68 31.85 5.65
C PRO A 69 14.25 31.15 4.36
N THR A 70 14.00 31.95 3.34
CA THR A 70 13.81 31.51 1.96
C THR A 70 15.13 31.05 1.37
N ILE A 71 15.09 30.40 0.20
CA ILE A 71 16.32 30.00 -0.50
C ILE A 71 17.20 31.22 -0.78
N ASP A 72 16.58 32.35 -1.11
CA ASP A 72 17.26 33.63 -1.39
C ASP A 72 17.91 34.24 -0.13
N ASP A 73 17.47 33.84 1.07
CA ASP A 73 18.10 34.24 2.34
C ASP A 73 19.30 33.37 2.71
N LEU A 74 19.48 32.22 2.04
CA LEU A 74 20.50 31.21 2.38
C LEU A 74 21.70 31.22 1.43
N TYR A 75 21.51 31.71 0.19
CA TYR A 75 22.54 31.69 -0.83
C TYR A 75 22.60 33.04 -1.57
N ASP A 76 23.81 33.49 -1.88
CA ASP A 76 24.03 34.67 -2.71
C ASP A 76 23.73 34.38 -4.21
N ASP A 77 23.79 35.42 -5.05
CA ASP A 77 23.58 35.31 -6.51
C ASP A 77 24.59 34.37 -7.21
N ARG A 78 25.66 33.97 -6.52
CA ARG A 78 26.68 33.02 -7.01
C ARG A 78 26.44 31.60 -6.49
N GLY A 79 25.37 31.38 -5.71
CA GLY A 79 25.02 30.10 -5.11
C GLY A 79 25.89 29.71 -3.93
N LEU A 80 26.63 30.65 -3.33
CA LEU A 80 27.43 30.41 -2.14
C LEU A 80 26.62 30.71 -0.87
N PRO A 81 26.85 29.99 0.24
CA PRO A 81 26.22 30.32 1.51
C PRO A 81 26.51 31.77 1.90
N ALA A 82 25.45 32.54 2.15
CA ALA A 82 25.54 33.93 2.59
C ALA A 82 25.98 34.05 4.06
#